data_AF-A0A356FDH3-F1
#
_entry.id   AF-A0A356FDH3-F1
#
_cell.length_a   1.000
_cell.length_b   1.000
_cell.length_c   1.000
_cell.angle_alpha   90.00
_cell.angle_beta   90.00
_cell.angle_gamma   90.00
#
_symmetry.space_group_name_H-M   'P 1'
#
loop_
_entity.id
_entity.type
_entity.pdbx_description
1 polymer ?
#
loop_
_entity_poly.entity_id
_entity_poly.type
_entity_poly.pdbx_seq_one_letter_code
_entity_poly.pdbx_strand_id
1 'polypeptide(L)'
;MKKDHPELVSAYESLGKAARGAGPLDDQVQALVKLGLSIGGGMESSTHSSTRKALAAGCSEEQIRHAVLLAVTTIGFPSMMRARAWVDDV
;
A
#
# COMPACT_ATOMS: atom_id res chain seq x y z
N MET A 1 -12.85 16.17 -5.83
CA MET A 1 -11.47 16.28 -6.40
C MET A 1 -11.40 15.93 -7.88
N LYS A 2 -11.81 14.73 -8.34
CA LYS A 2 -11.75 14.39 -9.79
C LYS A 2 -12.65 15.26 -10.68
N LYS A 3 -13.80 15.71 -10.15
CA LYS A 3 -14.69 16.68 -10.80
C LYS A 3 -14.20 18.13 -10.66
N ASP A 4 -13.68 18.48 -9.50
CA ASP A 4 -13.40 19.88 -9.13
C ASP A 4 -11.98 20.34 -9.55
N HIS A 5 -11.03 19.41 -9.68
CA HIS A 5 -9.63 19.66 -10.03
C HIS A 5 -9.09 18.56 -10.97
N PRO A 6 -9.63 18.42 -12.19
CA PRO A 6 -9.29 17.31 -13.10
C PRO A 6 -7.81 17.30 -13.52
N GLU A 7 -7.21 18.47 -13.75
CA GLU A 7 -5.80 18.58 -14.15
C GLU A 7 -4.84 18.13 -13.03
N LEU A 8 -5.13 18.49 -11.78
CA LEU A 8 -4.35 18.05 -10.62
C LEU A 8 -4.40 16.52 -10.47
N VAL A 9 -5.58 15.93 -10.64
CA VAL A 9 -5.73 14.47 -10.59
C VAL A 9 -4.97 13.81 -11.73
N SER A 10 -5.05 14.36 -12.94
CA SER A 10 -4.31 13.84 -14.10
C SER A 10 -2.79 13.90 -13.90
N ALA A 11 -2.28 15.00 -13.34
CA ALA A 11 -0.87 15.13 -13.00
C ALA A 11 -0.43 14.10 -11.92
N TYR A 12 -1.24 13.93 -10.87
CA TYR A 12 -0.98 12.94 -9.83
C TYR A 12 -0.99 11.49 -10.37
N GLU A 13 -1.96 11.14 -11.21
CA GLU A 13 -2.05 9.82 -11.84
C GLU A 13 -0.83 9.57 -12.76
N SER A 14 -0.39 10.60 -13.50
CA SER A 14 0.78 10.54 -14.36
C SER A 14 2.07 10.33 -13.56
N LEU A 15 2.25 11.06 -12.46
CA LEU A 15 3.36 10.85 -11.53
C LEU A 15 3.34 9.42 -10.98
N GLY A 16 2.18 8.93 -10.56
CA GLY A 16 2.00 7.58 -10.05
C GLY A 16 2.30 6.49 -11.08
N LYS A 17 2.11 6.74 -12.37
CA LYS A 17 2.51 5.84 -13.46
C LYS A 17 4.01 5.88 -13.70
N ALA A 18 4.59 7.08 -13.78
CA ALA A 18 6.04 7.26 -13.96
C ALA A 18 6.83 6.60 -12.82
N ALA A 19 6.42 6.81 -11.57
CA ALA A 19 7.06 6.22 -10.40
C ALA A 19 7.01 4.68 -10.40
N ARG A 20 5.93 4.06 -10.91
CA ARG A 20 5.84 2.59 -11.04
C ARG A 20 6.79 2.02 -12.09
N GLY A 21 7.09 2.78 -13.14
CA GLY A 21 8.02 2.38 -14.21
C GLY A 21 9.47 2.77 -13.96
N ALA A 22 9.79 3.40 -12.84
CA ALA A 22 11.11 3.99 -12.57
C ALA A 22 12.13 2.99 -11.99
N GLY A 23 11.85 1.69 -11.99
CA GLY A 23 12.74 0.69 -11.39
C GLY A 23 12.37 -0.75 -11.74
N PRO A 24 13.15 -1.72 -11.23
CA PRO A 24 13.07 -3.12 -11.66
C PRO A 24 12.06 -3.97 -10.87
N LEU A 25 11.37 -3.40 -9.88
CA LEU A 25 10.45 -4.15 -9.03
C LEU A 25 9.17 -4.49 -9.79
N ASP A 26 8.70 -5.72 -9.66
CA ASP A 26 7.40 -6.13 -10.20
C ASP A 26 6.22 -5.53 -9.40
N ASP A 27 5.01 -5.68 -9.93
CA ASP A 27 3.81 -5.08 -9.35
C ASP A 27 3.50 -5.60 -7.93
N GLN A 28 3.80 -6.86 -7.63
CA GLN A 28 3.58 -7.46 -6.31
C GLN A 28 4.52 -6.82 -5.28
N VAL A 29 5.81 -6.78 -5.58
CA VAL A 29 6.81 -6.17 -4.70
C VAL A 29 6.53 -4.69 -4.52
N GLN A 30 6.18 -3.96 -5.60
CA GLN A 30 5.81 -2.56 -5.50
C GLN A 30 4.60 -2.32 -4.58
N ALA A 31 3.59 -3.18 -4.64
CA ALA A 31 2.41 -3.06 -3.79
C ALA A 31 2.74 -3.35 -2.32
N LEU A 32 3.52 -4.39 -2.03
CA LEU A 32 3.95 -4.73 -0.67
C LEU A 32 4.87 -3.67 -0.06
N VAL A 33 5.77 -3.07 -0.85
CA VAL A 33 6.61 -1.94 -0.39
C VAL A 33 5.73 -0.75 0.00
N LYS A 34 4.75 -0.39 -0.83
CA LYS A 34 3.81 0.72 -0.54
C LYS A 34 2.90 0.42 0.65
N LEU A 35 2.53 -0.85 0.84
CA LEU A 35 1.82 -1.29 2.04
C LEU A 35 2.68 -1.06 3.29
N GLY A 36 3.94 -1.52 3.28
CA GLY A 36 4.88 -1.30 4.39
C GLY A 36 5.07 0.19 4.72
N LEU A 37 5.23 1.04 3.71
CA LEU A 37 5.31 2.51 3.90
C LEU A 37 4.02 3.10 4.49
N SER A 38 2.86 2.61 4.05
CA SER A 38 1.55 3.06 4.56
C SER A 38 1.35 2.68 6.03
N ILE A 39 1.78 1.47 6.40
CA ILE A 39 1.77 0.95 7.76
C ILE A 39 2.71 1.78 8.66
N GLY A 40 3.96 1.99 8.21
CA GLY A 40 4.96 2.78 8.92
C GLY A 40 4.55 4.24 9.10
N GLY A 41 3.92 4.84 8.09
CA GLY A 41 3.35 6.19 8.18
C GLY A 41 2.03 6.28 8.95
N GLY A 42 1.46 5.15 9.37
CA GLY A 42 0.20 5.10 10.09
C GLY A 42 -1.00 5.62 9.29
N MET A 43 -1.03 5.35 8.00
CA MET A 43 -2.03 5.88 7.06
C MET A 43 -3.06 4.79 6.70
N GLU A 44 -4.23 4.82 7.35
CA GLU A 44 -5.29 3.82 7.15
C GLU A 44 -5.76 3.74 5.70
N SER A 45 -6.19 4.87 5.12
CA SER A 45 -6.71 4.89 3.74
C SER A 45 -5.69 4.45 2.70
N SER A 46 -4.40 4.73 2.94
CA SER A 46 -3.31 4.26 2.08
C SER A 46 -3.01 2.77 2.27
N THR A 47 -3.15 2.27 3.51
CA THR A 47 -3.07 0.84 3.80
C THR A 47 -4.17 0.11 3.03
N HIS A 48 -5.43 0.57 3.13
CA HIS A 48 -6.52 0.01 2.35
C HIS A 48 -6.28 0.04 0.83
N SER A 49 -5.80 1.17 0.31
CA SER A 49 -5.48 1.26 -1.12
C SER A 49 -4.36 0.32 -1.53
N SER A 50 -3.35 0.12 -0.68
CA SER A 50 -2.19 -0.72 -0.99
C SER A 50 -2.54 -2.20 -0.90
N THR A 51 -3.38 -2.59 0.06
CA THR A 51 -3.94 -3.95 0.16
C THR A 51 -4.70 -4.35 -1.10
N ARG A 52 -5.65 -3.52 -1.57
CA ARG A 52 -6.37 -3.79 -2.84
C ARG A 52 -5.44 -3.90 -4.03
N LYS A 53 -4.39 -3.08 -4.09
CA LYS A 53 -3.39 -3.13 -5.16
C LYS A 53 -2.53 -4.39 -5.10
N ALA A 54 -2.17 -4.85 -3.91
CA ALA A 54 -1.43 -6.11 -3.73
C ALA A 54 -2.26 -7.31 -4.18
N LEU A 55 -3.53 -7.38 -3.77
CA LEU A 55 -4.48 -8.40 -4.24
C LEU A 55 -4.63 -8.37 -5.77
N ALA A 56 -4.82 -7.19 -6.36
CA ALA A 56 -4.93 -7.03 -7.81
C ALA A 56 -3.63 -7.40 -8.56
N ALA A 57 -2.47 -7.27 -7.92
CA ALA A 57 -1.18 -7.72 -8.44
C ALA A 57 -0.96 -9.24 -8.26
N GLY A 58 -1.89 -9.95 -7.63
CA GLY A 58 -1.84 -11.40 -7.44
C GLY A 58 -1.18 -11.86 -6.15
N CYS A 59 -0.94 -10.97 -5.18
CA CYS A 59 -0.54 -11.39 -3.85
C CYS A 59 -1.69 -12.14 -3.17
N SER A 60 -1.39 -13.24 -2.47
CA SER A 60 -2.38 -13.89 -1.60
C SER A 60 -2.59 -13.09 -0.31
N GLU A 61 -3.73 -13.32 0.35
CA GLU A 61 -3.98 -12.71 1.66
C GLU A 61 -2.91 -13.10 2.68
N GLU A 62 -2.39 -14.34 2.64
CA GLU A 62 -1.31 -14.78 3.53
C GLU A 62 -0.02 -14.00 3.27
N GLN A 63 0.32 -13.70 2.02
CA GLN A 63 1.49 -12.87 1.69
C GLN A 63 1.34 -11.45 2.26
N ILE A 64 0.14 -10.87 2.14
CA ILE A 64 -0.15 -9.53 2.67
C ILE A 64 -0.11 -9.53 4.20
N ARG A 65 -0.77 -10.49 4.86
CA ARG A 65 -0.74 -10.63 6.33
C ARG A 65 0.68 -10.87 6.83
N HIS A 66 1.48 -11.66 6.11
CA HIS A 66 2.89 -11.86 6.45
C HIS A 66 3.68 -10.54 6.38
N ALA A 67 3.46 -9.71 5.35
CA ALA A 67 4.09 -8.38 5.27
C ALA A 67 3.71 -7.47 6.46
N VAL A 68 2.46 -7.55 6.94
CA VAL A 68 2.05 -6.86 8.18
C VAL A 68 2.79 -7.40 9.39
N LEU A 69 2.92 -8.72 9.54
CA LEU A 69 3.61 -9.33 10.68
C LEU A 69 5.07 -8.89 10.77
N LEU A 70 5.76 -8.67 9.64
CA LEU A 70 7.13 -8.15 9.61
C LEU A 70 7.26 -6.75 10.28
N ALA A 71 6.17 -5.99 10.39
CA ALA A 71 6.17 -4.70 11.07
C ALA A 71 6.41 -4.83 12.59
N VAL A 72 6.18 -5.99 13.21
CA VAL A 72 6.29 -6.18 14.67
C VAL A 72 7.68 -5.85 15.20
N THR A 73 8.74 -6.19 14.46
CA THR A 73 10.14 -5.94 14.84
C THR A 73 10.64 -4.57 14.38
N THR A 74 9.92 -3.91 13.47
CA THR A 74 10.36 -2.63 12.88
C THR A 74 9.70 -1.44 13.59
N ILE A 75 8.39 -1.51 13.85
CA ILE A 75 7.59 -0.41 14.41
C ILE A 75 6.73 -0.82 15.62
N GLY A 76 6.95 -2.04 16.13
CA GLY A 76 6.34 -2.54 17.37
C GLY A 76 4.98 -3.22 17.20
N PHE A 77 4.61 -4.00 18.22
CA PHE A 77 3.37 -4.80 18.25
C PHE A 77 2.09 -3.98 18.09
N PRO A 78 1.88 -2.83 18.78
CA PRO A 78 0.64 -2.05 18.63
C PRO A 78 0.44 -1.54 17.20
N SER A 79 1.51 -1.05 16.57
CA SER A 79 1.48 -0.55 15.19
C SER A 79 1.15 -1.66 14.20
N MET A 80 1.74 -2.85 14.39
CA MET A 80 1.45 -4.04 13.59
C MET A 80 -0.01 -4.48 13.74
N MET A 81 -0.54 -4.53 14.97
CA MET A 81 -1.93 -4.95 15.20
C MET A 81 -2.95 -4.00 14.56
N ARG A 82 -2.70 -2.69 14.61
CA ARG A 82 -3.52 -1.70 13.90
C ARG A 82 -3.47 -1.89 12.39
N ALA A 83 -2.28 -2.09 11.83
CA ALA A 83 -2.12 -2.39 10.41
C ALA A 83 -2.84 -3.67 9.99
N ARG A 84 -2.83 -4.68 10.86
CA ARG A 84 -3.57 -5.93 10.63
C ARG A 84 -5.06 -5.69 10.55
N ALA A 85 -5.63 -4.92 11.47
CA ALA A 85 -7.06 -4.57 11.43
C ALA A 85 -7.44 -3.91 10.09
N TRP A 86 -6.66 -2.93 9.64
CA TRP A 86 -6.89 -2.26 8.36
C TRP A 86 -6.74 -3.18 7.15
N VAL A 87 -5.79 -4.12 7.17
CA VAL A 87 -5.64 -5.09 6.09
C VAL A 87 -6.83 -6.05 6.05
N ASP A 88 -7.32 -6.47 7.21
CA ASP A 88 -8.46 -7.39 7.32
C ASP A 88 -9.81 -6.71 7.00
N ASP A 89 -9.87 -5.37 6.94
CA ASP A 89 -11.05 -4.58 6.50
C ASP A 89 -11.26 -4.53 4.97
N VAL A 90 -10.29 -5.01 4.18
CA VAL A 90 -10.25 -4.91 2.71
C VAL A 90 -10.58 -6.24 2.04
#